data_AF-A0A8E2DKJ6-F1
#
_entry.id   AF-A0A8E2DKJ6-F1
#
_cell.length_a   1.000
_cell.length_b   1.000
_cell.length_c   1.000
_cell.angle_alpha   90.00
_cell.angle_beta   90.00
_cell.angle_gamma   90.00
#
_symmetry.space_group_name_H-M   'P 1'
#
loop_
_entity.id
_entity.type
_entity.pdbx_description
1 polymer ?
#
loop_
_entity_poly.entity_id
_entity_poly.type
_entity_poly.pdbx_seq_one_letter_code
_entity_poly.pdbx_strand_id
1 'polypeptide(L)'
;MSTVSAAQTIVTPEVPLATGDVLRSINTPAISPPASASDHSSSAFAEVAGLDLNALGKAEARKIMSEEHKVLGFRPPHGSIAAEAQAAAAKHPEGNPHVSPPDPLTLKQVAWEDAQRILGERQNTDETETNEHTGRKKSSRARSDTPPEHGVNLSTISATEARSLMSHEHRALGFRPPPGSLAAEAQAAAARHPEGDGTIVDEELLKEVAVRDAARIKADRELNLVGEVNASTLGRAGAKRVIAVEERVLGHPAPPGSLAAEARKEAAVHPDGGSFPVMDGDVWRLEAAARGDAERLKMQEM
;
A
#
# COMPACT_ATOMS: atom_id res chain seq x y z
N MET A 1 -15.91 35.20 65.91
CA MET A 1 -15.35 33.94 65.39
C MET A 1 -14.68 34.27 64.07
N SER A 2 -13.36 34.47 64.08
CA SER A 2 -12.57 34.89 62.92
C SER A 2 -11.62 33.77 62.56
N THR A 3 -11.77 33.22 61.36
CA THR A 3 -10.92 32.14 60.82
C THR A 3 -9.75 32.75 60.06
N VAL A 4 -8.53 32.42 60.49
CA VAL A 4 -7.28 32.85 59.84
C VAL A 4 -6.89 31.82 58.78
N SER A 5 -6.64 32.31 57.56
CA SER A 5 -6.23 31.55 56.38
C SER A 5 -4.72 31.29 56.40
N ALA A 6 -4.30 30.04 56.28
CA ALA A 6 -2.90 29.65 56.14
C ALA A 6 -2.60 29.33 54.66
N ALA A 7 -1.64 30.06 54.07
CA ALA A 7 -1.11 29.80 52.75
C ALA A 7 -0.01 28.72 52.83
N GLN A 8 -0.09 27.71 51.96
CA GLN A 8 0.93 26.67 51.82
C GLN A 8 1.97 27.10 50.77
N THR A 9 3.23 27.19 51.20
CA THR A 9 4.40 27.43 50.35
C THR A 9 4.90 26.12 49.78
N ILE A 10 4.90 25.99 48.44
CA ILE A 10 5.44 24.84 47.72
C ILE A 10 6.93 25.07 47.47
N VAL A 11 7.76 24.19 48.02
CA VAL A 11 9.22 24.15 47.82
C VAL A 11 9.52 23.13 46.74
N THR A 12 10.13 23.55 45.64
CA THR A 12 10.65 22.69 44.57
C THR A 12 12.09 22.26 44.88
N PRO A 13 12.44 20.96 44.83
CA PRO A 13 13.83 20.53 44.97
C PRO A 13 14.62 20.75 43.68
N GLU A 14 15.76 21.44 43.79
CA GLU A 14 16.76 21.59 42.74
C GLU A 14 17.41 20.25 42.39
N VAL A 15 17.63 20.03 41.09
CA VAL A 15 18.37 18.89 40.54
C VAL A 15 19.80 19.35 40.25
N PRO A 16 20.84 18.73 40.85
CA PRO A 16 22.22 19.12 40.61
C PRO A 16 22.68 18.71 39.20
N LEU A 17 23.23 19.68 38.47
CA LEU A 17 24.01 19.44 37.24
C LEU A 17 25.28 18.66 37.62
N ALA A 18 25.35 17.40 37.23
CA ALA A 18 26.58 16.62 37.26
C ALA A 18 27.44 16.97 36.04
N THR A 19 28.40 17.86 36.27
CA THR A 19 29.56 18.11 35.41
C THR A 19 30.43 16.85 35.42
N GLY A 20 30.42 16.09 34.32
CA GLY A 20 31.12 14.81 34.19
C GLY A 20 31.81 14.69 32.84
N ASP A 21 32.88 15.45 32.70
CA ASP A 21 33.88 15.35 31.64
C ASP A 21 34.65 14.03 31.81
N VAL A 22 34.34 13.02 30.98
CA VAL A 22 35.12 11.78 30.89
C VAL A 22 35.45 11.53 29.43
N LEU A 23 36.60 12.08 29.05
CA LEU A 23 37.44 11.70 27.94
C LEU A 23 37.46 10.17 27.73
N ARG A 24 36.78 9.69 26.69
CA ARG A 24 37.17 8.47 25.98
C ARG A 24 37.70 8.84 24.61
N SER A 25 39.00 9.09 24.60
CA SER A 25 39.86 9.01 23.42
C SER A 25 39.77 7.60 22.82
N ILE A 26 38.83 7.37 21.93
CA ILE A 26 38.93 6.28 20.96
C ILE A 26 39.61 6.84 19.72
N ASN A 27 40.91 6.55 19.63
CA ASN A 27 41.73 6.77 18.47
C ASN A 27 41.31 5.74 17.41
N THR A 28 40.23 6.00 16.68
CA THR A 28 39.83 5.24 15.50
C THR A 28 40.67 5.71 14.32
N PRO A 29 41.47 4.85 13.67
CA PRO A 29 42.15 5.23 12.45
C PRO A 29 41.11 5.70 11.43
N ALA A 30 41.36 6.86 10.83
CA ALA A 30 40.58 7.39 9.74
C ALA A 30 40.63 6.41 8.57
N ILE A 31 39.64 5.51 8.52
CA ILE A 31 39.25 4.86 7.29
C ILE A 31 38.51 5.93 6.52
N SER A 32 39.21 6.52 5.54
CA SER A 32 38.58 7.36 4.53
C SER A 32 37.35 6.62 4.02
N PRO A 33 36.16 7.25 3.99
CA PRO A 33 35.01 6.64 3.35
C PRO A 33 35.45 6.28 1.92
N PRO A 34 35.18 5.05 1.42
CA PRO A 34 35.33 4.79 0.01
C PRO A 34 34.47 5.84 -0.70
N ALA A 35 35.11 6.61 -1.58
CA ALA A 35 34.40 7.56 -2.41
C ALA A 35 33.20 6.84 -3.04
N SER A 36 32.00 7.31 -2.71
CA SER A 36 30.74 6.90 -3.32
C SER A 36 30.89 7.06 -4.83
N ALA A 37 31.22 5.97 -5.51
CA ALA A 37 31.38 5.95 -6.96
C ALA A 37 30.03 5.95 -7.71
N SER A 38 28.94 6.38 -7.04
CA SER A 38 27.59 6.46 -7.60
C SER A 38 27.04 7.89 -7.72
N ASP A 39 27.77 8.91 -7.26
CA ASP A 39 27.28 10.30 -7.16
C ASP A 39 27.40 11.14 -8.45
N HIS A 40 27.61 10.51 -9.62
CA HIS A 40 27.83 11.23 -10.89
C HIS A 40 26.83 10.93 -12.01
N SER A 41 25.87 10.02 -11.82
CA SER A 41 24.97 9.64 -12.93
C SER A 41 23.85 10.66 -13.17
N SER A 42 23.29 11.26 -12.11
CA SER A 42 22.16 12.18 -12.23
C SER A 42 22.55 13.58 -12.68
N SER A 43 23.68 14.12 -12.19
CA SER A 43 24.19 15.41 -12.69
C SER A 43 24.52 15.33 -14.18
N ALA A 44 25.08 14.21 -14.63
CA ALA A 44 25.32 13.95 -16.04
C ALA A 44 24.02 13.81 -16.83
N PHE A 45 22.97 13.20 -16.25
CA PHE A 45 21.67 13.08 -16.90
C PHE A 45 20.98 14.44 -17.09
N ALA A 46 21.02 15.30 -16.07
CA ALA A 46 20.49 16.67 -16.14
C ALA A 46 21.21 17.51 -17.20
N GLU A 47 22.54 17.38 -17.28
CA GLU A 47 23.36 18.07 -18.27
C GLU A 47 23.10 17.56 -19.70
N VAL A 48 22.91 16.24 -19.87
CA VAL A 48 22.51 15.63 -21.16
C VAL A 48 21.13 16.12 -21.60
N ALA A 49 20.19 16.33 -20.68
CA ALA A 49 18.88 16.90 -20.96
C ALA A 49 18.89 18.42 -21.17
N GLY A 50 20.06 19.08 -21.08
CA GLY A 50 20.20 20.52 -21.26
C GLY A 50 19.59 21.35 -20.13
N LEU A 51 19.38 20.76 -18.94
CA LEU A 51 18.87 21.47 -17.78
C LEU A 51 20.02 22.02 -16.94
N ASP A 52 20.11 23.35 -16.87
CA ASP A 52 21.03 24.00 -15.91
C ASP A 52 20.40 23.99 -14.51
N LEU A 53 20.88 23.07 -13.66
CA LEU A 53 20.41 22.93 -12.29
C LEU A 53 20.65 24.19 -11.44
N ASN A 54 21.62 25.03 -11.80
CA ASN A 54 21.92 26.27 -11.06
C ASN A 54 20.91 27.39 -11.35
N ALA A 55 20.16 27.29 -12.44
CA ALA A 55 19.10 28.22 -12.79
C ALA A 55 17.79 27.93 -12.04
N LEU A 56 17.64 26.74 -11.44
CA LEU A 56 16.42 26.29 -10.79
C LEU A 56 16.22 26.95 -9.43
N GLY A 57 15.03 27.49 -9.21
CA GLY A 57 14.56 27.94 -7.91
C GLY A 57 13.85 26.86 -7.12
N LYS A 58 13.38 27.24 -5.92
CA LYS A 58 12.67 26.33 -5.02
C LYS A 58 11.34 25.84 -5.58
N ALA A 59 10.70 26.61 -6.46
CA ALA A 59 9.42 26.26 -7.07
C ALA A 59 9.59 25.11 -8.09
N GLU A 60 10.61 25.22 -8.94
CA GLU A 60 10.94 24.25 -9.98
C GLU A 60 11.43 22.94 -9.35
N ALA A 61 12.33 23.01 -8.37
CA ALA A 61 12.83 21.84 -7.65
C ALA A 61 11.68 21.05 -6.97
N ARG A 62 10.68 21.74 -6.41
CA ARG A 62 9.48 21.10 -5.85
C ARG A 62 8.63 20.41 -6.92
N LYS A 63 8.55 21.01 -8.11
CA LYS A 63 7.81 20.44 -9.23
C LYS A 63 8.46 19.15 -9.73
N ILE A 64 9.78 19.16 -9.94
CA ILE A 64 10.56 17.97 -10.32
C ILE A 64 10.35 16.85 -9.28
N MET A 65 10.51 17.17 -7.98
CA MET A 65 10.28 16.20 -6.89
C MET A 65 8.86 15.61 -6.91
N SER A 66 7.83 16.45 -7.14
CA SER A 66 6.45 15.99 -7.17
C SER A 66 6.17 15.07 -8.37
N GLU A 67 6.74 15.36 -9.53
CA GLU A 67 6.57 14.53 -10.72
C GLU A 67 7.33 13.20 -10.58
N GLU A 68 8.59 13.21 -10.13
CA GLU A 68 9.33 11.97 -9.84
C GLU A 68 8.61 11.10 -8.79
N HIS A 69 8.16 11.70 -7.69
CA HIS A 69 7.42 10.97 -6.66
C HIS A 69 6.13 10.35 -7.21
N LYS A 70 5.43 11.05 -8.09
CA LYS A 70 4.20 10.54 -8.72
C LYS A 70 4.47 9.32 -9.59
N VAL A 71 5.62 9.26 -10.27
CA VAL A 71 6.01 8.14 -11.13
C VAL A 71 6.56 6.97 -10.30
N LEU A 72 7.44 7.25 -9.34
CA LEU A 72 8.05 6.24 -8.47
C LEU A 72 7.06 5.63 -7.48
N GLY A 73 6.08 6.43 -7.00
CA GLY A 73 5.17 6.06 -5.91
C GLY A 73 5.82 6.12 -4.52
N PHE A 74 7.07 6.58 -4.43
CA PHE A 74 7.80 6.82 -3.18
C PHE A 74 8.71 8.05 -3.32
N ARG A 75 9.19 8.57 -2.20
CA ARG A 75 10.05 9.75 -2.20
C ARG A 75 11.32 9.51 -3.02
N PRO A 76 11.69 10.40 -3.95
CA PRO A 76 12.88 10.19 -4.77
C PRO A 76 14.13 9.96 -3.93
N PRO A 77 14.99 9.00 -4.32
CA PRO A 77 16.22 8.68 -3.59
C PRO A 77 17.25 9.83 -3.70
N HIS A 78 18.27 9.76 -2.86
CA HIS A 78 19.45 10.61 -3.03
C HIS A 78 20.14 10.30 -4.36
N GLY A 79 20.69 11.32 -5.01
CA GLY A 79 21.25 11.17 -6.35
C GLY A 79 20.20 11.03 -7.46
N SER A 80 18.91 11.35 -7.22
CA SER A 80 17.95 11.64 -8.29
C SER A 80 18.04 13.11 -8.71
N ILE A 81 17.50 13.45 -9.90
CA ILE A 81 17.51 14.84 -10.36
C ILE A 81 16.69 15.76 -9.45
N ALA A 82 15.60 15.27 -8.83
CA ALA A 82 14.88 16.01 -7.79
C ALA A 82 15.77 16.33 -6.58
N ALA A 83 16.59 15.38 -6.12
CA ALA A 83 17.48 15.60 -4.97
C ALA A 83 18.55 16.64 -5.31
N GLU A 84 19.13 16.58 -6.50
CA GLU A 84 20.12 17.56 -6.97
C GLU A 84 19.51 18.94 -7.20
N ALA A 85 18.33 19.03 -7.82
CA ALA A 85 17.60 20.28 -8.00
C ALA A 85 17.28 20.93 -6.65
N GLN A 86 16.93 20.15 -5.62
CA GLN A 86 16.75 20.67 -4.26
C GLN A 86 18.04 21.19 -3.65
N ALA A 87 19.16 20.51 -3.87
CA ALA A 87 20.47 20.96 -3.39
C ALA A 87 20.93 22.26 -4.10
N ALA A 88 20.66 22.40 -5.40
CA ALA A 88 20.95 23.62 -6.15
C ALA A 88 20.02 24.78 -5.72
N ALA A 89 18.71 24.52 -5.61
CA ALA A 89 17.74 25.50 -5.13
C ALA A 89 18.01 25.94 -3.67
N ALA A 90 18.64 25.11 -2.85
CA ALA A 90 19.05 25.51 -1.51
C ALA A 90 20.15 26.59 -1.53
N LYS A 91 20.99 26.63 -2.58
CA LYS A 91 21.99 27.68 -2.80
C LYS A 91 21.38 28.93 -3.41
N HIS A 92 20.38 28.76 -4.29
CA HIS A 92 19.69 29.85 -4.99
C HIS A 92 18.16 29.70 -4.87
N PRO A 93 17.55 30.10 -3.75
CA PRO A 93 16.13 29.81 -3.48
C PRO A 93 15.15 30.43 -4.48
N GLU A 94 15.51 31.56 -5.09
CA GLU A 94 14.69 32.25 -6.11
C GLU A 94 15.09 31.89 -7.55
N GLY A 95 16.06 30.98 -7.73
CA GLY A 95 16.68 30.73 -9.03
C GLY A 95 17.70 31.81 -9.40
N ASN A 96 18.46 31.58 -10.47
CA ASN A 96 19.44 32.56 -10.93
C ASN A 96 18.71 33.66 -11.76
N PRO A 97 18.73 34.94 -11.35
CA PRO A 97 17.99 36.00 -12.06
C PRO A 97 18.52 36.30 -13.47
N HIS A 98 19.69 35.77 -13.84
CA HIS A 98 20.31 35.98 -15.15
C HIS A 98 19.95 34.91 -16.19
N VAL A 99 19.32 33.81 -15.75
CA VAL A 99 18.97 32.68 -16.63
C VAL A 99 17.45 32.53 -16.65
N SER A 100 16.88 32.45 -17.85
CA SER A 100 15.44 32.20 -18.00
C SER A 100 15.08 30.86 -17.36
N PRO A 101 14.00 30.79 -16.57
CA PRO A 101 13.59 29.54 -15.93
C PRO A 101 13.27 28.50 -17.02
N PRO A 102 13.66 27.23 -16.83
CA PRO A 102 13.38 26.17 -17.78
C PRO A 102 11.87 25.94 -17.91
N ASP A 103 11.46 25.55 -19.12
CA ASP A 103 10.05 25.33 -19.43
C ASP A 103 9.44 24.24 -18.53
N PRO A 104 8.27 24.46 -17.91
CA PRO A 104 7.59 23.47 -17.08
C PRO A 104 7.40 22.09 -17.73
N LEU A 105 7.31 21.99 -19.05
CA LEU A 105 7.16 20.71 -19.75
C LEU A 105 8.48 19.94 -19.80
N THR A 106 9.60 20.62 -20.01
CA THR A 106 10.93 19.98 -20.02
C THR A 106 11.27 19.44 -18.63
N LEU A 107 10.96 20.20 -17.57
CA LEU A 107 11.14 19.72 -16.19
C LEU A 107 10.36 18.45 -15.90
N LYS A 108 9.12 18.36 -16.41
CA LYS A 108 8.28 17.19 -16.24
C LYS A 108 8.82 15.99 -17.00
N GLN A 109 9.30 16.20 -18.23
CA GLN A 109 9.87 15.15 -19.04
C GLN A 109 11.11 14.56 -18.38
N VAL A 110 12.04 15.40 -17.93
CA VAL A 110 13.28 14.92 -17.31
C VAL A 110 13.02 14.21 -15.97
N ALA A 111 12.10 14.73 -15.16
CA ALA A 111 11.66 14.06 -13.93
C ALA A 111 11.11 12.64 -14.21
N TRP A 112 10.34 12.49 -15.29
CA TRP A 112 9.78 11.19 -15.69
C TRP A 112 10.86 10.23 -16.20
N GLU A 113 11.81 10.71 -16.99
CA GLU A 113 12.91 9.91 -17.52
C GLU A 113 13.85 9.45 -16.39
N ASP A 114 14.20 10.33 -15.44
CA ASP A 114 15.02 9.97 -14.28
C ASP A 114 14.32 8.94 -13.38
N ALA A 115 13.01 9.09 -13.16
CA ALA A 115 12.22 8.12 -12.42
C ALA A 115 12.26 6.73 -13.08
N GLN A 116 12.22 6.65 -14.42
CA GLN A 116 12.36 5.39 -15.14
C GLN A 116 13.75 4.79 -15.03
N ARG A 117 14.78 5.62 -15.15
CA ARG A 117 16.18 5.20 -14.94
C ARG A 117 16.33 4.54 -13.57
N ILE A 118 15.81 5.17 -12.51
CA ILE A 118 15.86 4.64 -11.14
C ILE A 118 15.10 3.31 -11.01
N LEU A 119 13.93 3.18 -11.64
CA LEU A 119 13.18 1.92 -11.64
C LEU A 119 13.96 0.81 -12.36
N GLY A 120 14.63 1.12 -13.46
CA GLY A 120 15.49 0.17 -14.19
C GLY A 120 16.75 -0.21 -13.41
N GLU A 121 17.41 0.76 -12.76
CA GLU A 121 18.59 0.51 -11.93
C GLU A 121 18.27 -0.41 -10.75
N ARG A 122 17.11 -0.20 -10.09
CA ARG A 122 16.65 -1.07 -9.01
C ARG A 122 16.37 -2.50 -9.47
N GLN A 123 15.80 -2.67 -10.65
CA GLN A 123 15.58 -4.01 -11.23
C GLN A 123 16.91 -4.74 -11.50
N ASN A 124 17.98 -4.02 -11.84
CA ASN A 124 19.28 -4.62 -12.14
C ASN A 124 20.19 -4.81 -10.91
N THR A 125 20.00 -4.02 -9.85
CA THR A 125 20.84 -4.10 -8.64
C THR A 125 20.42 -5.23 -7.70
N ASP A 126 19.15 -5.64 -7.71
CA ASP A 126 18.66 -6.77 -6.92
C ASP A 126 19.34 -8.12 -7.29
N GLU A 127 19.99 -8.24 -8.46
CA GLU A 127 20.69 -9.47 -8.88
C GLU A 127 22.16 -9.60 -8.40
N THR A 128 22.78 -8.56 -7.83
CA THR A 128 24.25 -8.56 -7.58
C THR A 128 24.68 -8.54 -6.11
N GLU A 129 23.77 -8.41 -5.14
CA GLU A 129 24.15 -8.23 -3.71
C GLU A 129 23.91 -9.45 -2.78
N THR A 130 23.46 -10.60 -3.26
CA THR A 130 23.26 -11.79 -2.39
C THR A 130 24.28 -12.90 -2.64
N ASN A 131 25.52 -12.71 -2.19
CA ASN A 131 26.45 -13.82 -1.98
C ASN A 131 27.10 -13.71 -0.59
N GLU A 132 27.10 -14.84 0.13
CA GLU A 132 27.74 -15.11 1.44
C GLU A 132 26.95 -14.83 2.74
N HIS A 133 26.15 -15.82 3.17
CA HIS A 133 26.38 -16.49 4.48
C HIS A 133 25.67 -17.84 4.56
N THR A 134 26.47 -18.91 4.72
CA THR A 134 26.02 -20.31 4.87
C THR A 134 25.91 -20.70 6.34
N GLY A 135 24.94 -21.55 6.73
CA GLY A 135 24.89 -21.99 8.14
C GLY A 135 23.75 -22.90 8.66
N ARG A 136 23.32 -23.93 7.92
CA ARG A 136 22.95 -25.30 8.39
C ARG A 136 22.40 -25.50 9.84
N LYS A 137 21.15 -26.00 9.97
CA LYS A 137 20.79 -27.30 10.60
C LYS A 137 19.28 -27.65 10.55
N LYS A 138 19.01 -28.93 10.26
CA LYS A 138 17.70 -29.63 10.19
C LYS A 138 17.22 -30.14 11.55
N SER A 139 15.90 -30.10 11.78
CA SER A 139 14.99 -31.07 12.48
C SER A 139 13.87 -30.30 13.18
N SER A 140 12.58 -30.66 13.24
CA SER A 140 11.80 -31.84 12.85
C SER A 140 10.30 -31.54 13.01
N ARG A 141 9.50 -31.81 11.97
CA ARG A 141 8.19 -32.49 11.96
C ARG A 141 7.20 -32.19 13.13
N ALA A 142 6.15 -31.40 12.84
CA ALA A 142 4.81 -31.57 13.43
C ALA A 142 3.74 -31.13 12.42
N ARG A 143 2.67 -31.91 12.33
CA ARG A 143 1.69 -31.97 11.23
C ARG A 143 0.52 -31.01 11.46
N SER A 144 0.11 -30.27 10.42
CA SER A 144 -1.29 -29.89 10.18
C SER A 144 -1.58 -30.02 8.68
N ASP A 145 -2.12 -31.18 8.30
CA ASP A 145 -2.46 -31.52 6.91
C ASP A 145 -3.79 -30.86 6.49
N THR A 146 -3.69 -29.62 6.02
CA THR A 146 -4.40 -29.21 4.80
C THR A 146 -3.31 -28.99 3.75
N PRO A 147 -3.41 -29.53 2.52
CA PRO A 147 -2.40 -29.28 1.51
C PRO A 147 -2.26 -27.77 1.35
N PRO A 148 -1.05 -27.19 1.36
CA PRO A 148 -0.89 -25.79 1.01
C PRO A 148 -1.29 -25.66 -0.46
N GLU A 149 -2.56 -25.32 -0.72
CA GLU A 149 -3.10 -25.11 -2.07
C GLU A 149 -2.26 -24.10 -2.86
N HIS A 150 -1.50 -23.29 -2.15
CA HIS A 150 -0.74 -22.16 -2.64
C HIS A 150 0.78 -22.38 -2.57
N GLY A 151 1.26 -23.59 -2.22
CA GLY A 151 2.69 -23.90 -2.15
C GLY A 151 3.47 -23.21 -1.01
N VAL A 152 2.81 -22.35 -0.24
CA VAL A 152 3.38 -21.65 0.92
C VAL A 152 2.76 -22.20 2.21
N ASN A 153 3.61 -22.58 3.16
CA ASN A 153 3.15 -23.03 4.47
C ASN A 153 2.81 -21.81 5.34
N LEU A 154 1.53 -21.46 5.44
CA LEU A 154 1.09 -20.30 6.23
C LEU A 154 1.41 -20.43 7.72
N SER A 155 1.54 -21.65 8.25
CA SER A 155 1.90 -21.90 9.65
C SER A 155 3.32 -21.50 10.01
N THR A 156 4.20 -21.32 9.03
CA THR A 156 5.63 -21.07 9.23
C THR A 156 6.05 -19.65 8.82
N ILE A 157 5.14 -18.88 8.22
CA ILE A 157 5.42 -17.57 7.68
C ILE A 157 5.77 -16.56 8.78
N SER A 158 6.82 -15.79 8.55
CA SER A 158 7.27 -14.70 9.41
C SER A 158 6.41 -13.44 9.25
N ALA A 159 6.48 -12.53 10.22
CA ALA A 159 5.78 -11.25 10.14
C ALA A 159 6.25 -10.37 8.97
N THR A 160 7.50 -10.52 8.53
CA THR A 160 8.04 -9.81 7.36
C THR A 160 7.44 -10.36 6.07
N GLU A 161 7.45 -11.67 5.89
CA GLU A 161 6.90 -12.32 4.71
C GLU A 161 5.38 -12.12 4.59
N ALA A 162 4.65 -12.21 5.70
CA ALA A 162 3.22 -11.92 5.72
C ALA A 162 2.92 -10.47 5.29
N ARG A 163 3.80 -9.50 5.63
CA ARG A 163 3.65 -8.10 5.19
C ARG A 163 3.99 -7.93 3.72
N SER A 164 5.04 -8.59 3.23
CA SER A 164 5.38 -8.60 1.80
C SER A 164 4.24 -9.19 0.98
N LEU A 165 3.68 -10.33 1.42
CA LEU A 165 2.55 -10.98 0.76
C LEU A 165 1.31 -10.07 0.73
N MET A 166 0.97 -9.43 1.85
CA MET A 166 -0.10 -8.42 1.90
C MET A 166 0.14 -7.24 0.94
N SER A 167 1.39 -6.76 0.85
CA SER A 167 1.77 -5.68 -0.06
C SER A 167 1.59 -6.08 -1.52
N HIS A 168 2.06 -7.26 -1.91
CA HIS A 168 1.89 -7.78 -3.27
C HIS A 168 0.41 -8.00 -3.63
N GLU A 169 -0.37 -8.59 -2.73
CA GLU A 169 -1.80 -8.85 -2.96
C GLU A 169 -2.57 -7.54 -3.05
N HIS A 170 -2.29 -6.57 -2.17
CA HIS A 170 -2.87 -5.21 -2.26
C HIS A 170 -2.53 -4.55 -3.60
N ARG A 171 -1.28 -4.62 -4.05
CA ARG A 171 -0.85 -4.03 -5.32
C ARG A 171 -1.55 -4.69 -6.51
N ALA A 172 -1.75 -6.01 -6.46
CA ALA A 172 -2.45 -6.76 -7.49
C ALA A 172 -3.96 -6.47 -7.49
N LEU A 173 -4.60 -6.38 -6.31
CA LEU A 173 -6.03 -6.09 -6.16
C LEU A 173 -6.38 -4.62 -6.44
N GLY A 174 -5.49 -3.70 -6.08
CA GLY A 174 -5.76 -2.25 -6.07
C GLY A 174 -6.53 -1.76 -4.83
N PHE A 175 -6.82 -2.65 -3.88
CA PHE A 175 -7.44 -2.34 -2.59
C PHE A 175 -6.96 -3.33 -1.53
N ARG A 176 -7.17 -3.00 -0.25
CA ARG A 176 -6.69 -3.82 0.87
C ARG A 176 -7.28 -5.24 0.78
N PRO A 177 -6.47 -6.30 0.89
CA PRO A 177 -6.94 -7.68 0.86
C PRO A 177 -8.13 -7.91 1.81
N PRO A 178 -9.19 -8.60 1.35
CA PRO A 178 -10.35 -8.90 2.18
C PRO A 178 -10.01 -9.90 3.28
N PRO A 179 -10.81 -9.99 4.36
CA PRO A 179 -10.65 -11.05 5.35
C PRO A 179 -10.85 -12.43 4.70
N GLY A 180 -10.04 -13.40 5.12
CA GLY A 180 -10.03 -14.74 4.51
C GLY A 180 -9.24 -14.84 3.21
N SER A 181 -8.58 -13.76 2.77
CA SER A 181 -7.56 -13.87 1.72
C SER A 181 -6.28 -14.50 2.26
N LEU A 182 -5.40 -14.93 1.36
CA LEU A 182 -4.13 -15.55 1.73
C LEU A 182 -3.25 -14.59 2.54
N ALA A 183 -3.20 -13.29 2.18
CA ALA A 183 -2.55 -12.27 3.00
C ALA A 183 -3.16 -12.14 4.40
N ALA A 184 -4.49 -12.15 4.51
CA ALA A 184 -5.15 -12.01 5.80
C ALA A 184 -4.85 -13.21 6.71
N GLU A 185 -4.83 -14.42 6.16
CA GLU A 185 -4.48 -15.64 6.87
C GLU A 185 -2.99 -15.67 7.26
N ALA A 186 -2.10 -15.29 6.36
CA ALA A 186 -0.67 -15.14 6.64
C ALA A 186 -0.40 -14.17 7.80
N GLN A 187 -1.08 -13.01 7.81
CA GLN A 187 -0.99 -12.05 8.92
C GLN A 187 -1.51 -12.64 10.23
N ALA A 188 -2.62 -13.39 10.19
CA ALA A 188 -3.18 -14.04 11.38
C ALA A 188 -2.24 -15.13 11.93
N ALA A 189 -1.57 -15.88 11.06
CA ALA A 189 -0.57 -16.87 11.45
C ALA A 189 0.70 -16.22 12.01
N ALA A 190 1.24 -15.21 11.33
CA ALA A 190 2.40 -14.45 11.80
C ALA A 190 2.14 -13.71 13.11
N ALA A 191 0.90 -13.29 13.39
CA ALA A 191 0.56 -12.71 14.69
C ALA A 191 0.71 -13.72 15.85
N ARG A 192 0.61 -15.02 15.58
CA ARG A 192 0.87 -16.10 16.55
C ARG A 192 2.35 -16.45 16.62
N HIS A 193 3.08 -16.30 15.52
CA HIS A 193 4.49 -16.65 15.37
C HIS A 193 5.26 -15.56 14.60
N PRO A 194 5.60 -14.42 15.24
CA PRO A 194 6.13 -13.25 14.52
C PRO A 194 7.50 -13.51 13.87
N GLU A 195 8.30 -14.39 14.46
CA GLU A 195 9.63 -14.78 13.97
C GLU A 195 9.58 -15.81 12.82
N GLY A 196 8.41 -16.42 12.55
CA GLY A 196 8.31 -17.60 11.69
C GLY A 196 9.03 -18.83 12.26
N ASP A 197 9.23 -19.85 11.44
CA ASP A 197 10.04 -21.04 11.78
C ASP A 197 11.52 -20.93 11.33
N GLY A 198 11.90 -19.74 10.84
CA GLY A 198 13.21 -19.47 10.26
C GLY A 198 13.38 -19.97 8.82
N THR A 199 12.35 -20.56 8.20
CA THR A 199 12.35 -20.78 6.76
C THR A 199 12.05 -19.48 6.05
N ILE A 200 13.00 -19.02 5.23
CA ILE A 200 12.80 -17.85 4.38
C ILE A 200 12.16 -18.35 3.10
N VAL A 201 10.95 -17.89 2.83
CA VAL A 201 10.24 -18.11 1.58
C VAL A 201 10.79 -17.16 0.54
N ASP A 202 11.05 -17.68 -0.65
CA ASP A 202 11.50 -16.89 -1.78
C ASP A 202 10.50 -15.78 -2.13
N GLU A 203 11.01 -14.56 -2.36
CA GLU A 203 10.17 -13.38 -2.57
C GLU A 203 9.41 -13.47 -3.90
N GLU A 204 10.01 -14.06 -4.94
CA GLU A 204 9.34 -14.30 -6.21
C GLU A 204 8.15 -15.25 -6.06
N LEU A 205 8.31 -16.31 -5.26
CA LEU A 205 7.23 -17.23 -4.94
C LEU A 205 6.10 -16.53 -4.17
N LEU A 206 6.40 -15.69 -3.18
CA LEU A 206 5.39 -14.92 -2.44
C LEU A 206 4.61 -13.98 -3.38
N LYS A 207 5.31 -13.32 -4.31
CA LYS A 207 4.71 -12.45 -5.32
C LYS A 207 3.80 -13.23 -6.27
N GLU A 208 4.25 -14.37 -6.78
CA GLU A 208 3.45 -15.21 -7.68
C GLU A 208 2.17 -15.69 -7.00
N VAL A 209 2.28 -16.15 -5.75
CA VAL A 209 1.15 -16.64 -4.95
C VAL A 209 0.17 -15.52 -4.65
N ALA A 210 0.66 -14.34 -4.28
CA ALA A 210 -0.18 -13.17 -4.03
C ALA A 210 -0.94 -12.72 -5.30
N VAL A 211 -0.30 -12.72 -6.47
CA VAL A 211 -0.95 -12.38 -7.74
C VAL A 211 -2.02 -13.41 -8.10
N ARG A 212 -1.76 -14.70 -7.87
CA ARG A 212 -2.71 -15.78 -8.10
C ARG A 212 -3.95 -15.65 -7.19
N ASP A 213 -3.76 -15.42 -5.89
CA ASP A 213 -4.88 -15.23 -4.96
C ASP A 213 -5.68 -13.96 -5.29
N ALA A 214 -4.99 -12.87 -5.62
CA ALA A 214 -5.64 -11.64 -6.08
C ALA A 214 -6.51 -11.87 -7.33
N ALA A 215 -6.04 -12.67 -8.29
CA ALA A 215 -6.82 -13.03 -9.47
C ALA A 215 -8.06 -13.86 -9.12
N ARG A 216 -7.95 -14.82 -8.19
CA ARG A 216 -9.07 -15.60 -7.66
C ARG A 216 -10.11 -14.69 -7.00
N ILE A 217 -9.68 -13.78 -6.13
CA ILE A 217 -10.56 -12.84 -5.42
C ILE A 217 -11.26 -11.88 -6.41
N LYS A 218 -10.55 -11.41 -7.44
CA LYS A 218 -11.17 -10.61 -8.50
C LYS A 218 -12.25 -11.40 -9.23
N ALA A 219 -11.96 -12.65 -9.61
CA ALA A 219 -12.94 -13.50 -10.27
C ALA A 219 -14.16 -13.79 -9.37
N ASP A 220 -13.96 -14.10 -8.09
CA ASP A 220 -15.05 -14.31 -7.12
C ASP A 220 -15.90 -13.04 -6.94
N ARG A 221 -15.24 -11.87 -6.93
CA ARG A 221 -15.94 -10.59 -6.85
C ARG A 221 -16.73 -10.28 -8.11
N GLU A 222 -16.21 -10.61 -9.29
CA GLU A 222 -16.89 -10.47 -10.58
C GLU A 222 -18.08 -11.43 -10.70
N LEU A 223 -17.95 -12.66 -10.20
CA LEU A 223 -19.06 -13.63 -10.18
C LEU A 223 -20.19 -13.21 -9.22
N ASN A 224 -19.85 -12.51 -8.12
CA ASN A 224 -20.83 -12.01 -7.15
C ASN A 224 -21.42 -10.64 -7.51
N LEU A 225 -20.99 -10.05 -8.63
CA LEU A 225 -21.60 -8.85 -9.23
C LEU A 225 -22.74 -9.28 -10.16
N VAL A 226 -23.98 -9.27 -9.66
CA VAL A 226 -25.17 -9.41 -10.51
C VAL A 226 -25.48 -8.01 -11.06
N GLY A 227 -25.01 -7.73 -12.28
CA GLY A 227 -25.04 -6.40 -12.88
C GLY A 227 -23.93 -5.51 -12.33
N GLU A 228 -24.29 -4.35 -11.76
CA GLU A 228 -23.33 -3.39 -11.16
C GLU A 228 -23.26 -3.50 -9.63
N VAL A 229 -24.07 -4.36 -9.03
CA VAL A 229 -24.29 -4.40 -7.57
C VAL A 229 -23.77 -5.71 -7.01
N ASN A 230 -22.94 -5.62 -5.99
CA ASN A 230 -22.45 -6.80 -5.28
C ASN A 230 -23.52 -7.26 -4.28
N ALA A 231 -24.16 -8.39 -4.53
CA ALA A 231 -25.24 -8.90 -3.69
C ALA A 231 -24.76 -9.20 -2.25
N SER A 232 -23.48 -9.56 -2.08
CA SER A 232 -22.89 -9.88 -0.77
C SER A 232 -22.73 -8.67 0.17
N THR A 233 -22.74 -7.44 -0.36
CA THR A 233 -22.72 -6.23 0.50
C THR A 233 -24.10 -5.88 1.04
N LEU A 234 -25.15 -6.56 0.58
CA LEU A 234 -26.52 -6.29 1.00
C LEU A 234 -26.83 -7.01 2.30
N GLY A 235 -26.90 -6.23 3.38
CA GLY A 235 -27.57 -6.68 4.58
C GLY A 235 -29.07 -6.92 4.33
N ARG A 236 -29.74 -7.50 5.31
CA ARG A 236 -31.17 -7.86 5.24
C ARG A 236 -32.08 -6.70 4.85
N ALA A 237 -31.73 -5.47 5.23
CA ALA A 237 -32.48 -4.26 4.84
C ALA A 237 -32.31 -3.93 3.34
N GLY A 238 -31.10 -4.02 2.80
CA GLY A 238 -30.82 -3.79 1.38
C GLY A 238 -31.49 -4.86 0.51
N ALA A 239 -31.34 -6.13 0.87
CA ALA A 239 -31.97 -7.25 0.16
C ALA A 239 -33.50 -7.11 0.11
N LYS A 240 -34.15 -6.73 1.22
CA LYS A 240 -35.60 -6.48 1.25
C LYS A 240 -36.04 -5.39 0.26
N ARG A 241 -35.24 -4.34 0.06
CA ARG A 241 -35.55 -3.27 -0.91
C ARG A 241 -35.45 -3.76 -2.34
N VAL A 242 -34.36 -4.47 -2.67
CA VAL A 242 -34.15 -5.08 -3.98
C VAL A 242 -35.32 -6.00 -4.34
N ILE A 243 -35.66 -6.92 -3.42
CA ILE A 243 -36.79 -7.84 -3.57
C ILE A 243 -38.10 -7.08 -3.80
N ALA A 244 -38.39 -6.06 -2.98
CA ALA A 244 -39.63 -5.30 -3.11
C ALA A 244 -39.73 -4.50 -4.42
N VAL A 245 -38.62 -4.02 -4.96
CA VAL A 245 -38.58 -3.32 -6.27
C VAL A 245 -38.80 -4.32 -7.40
N GLU A 246 -38.09 -5.45 -7.38
CA GLU A 246 -38.18 -6.45 -8.45
C GLU A 246 -39.58 -7.08 -8.52
N GLU A 247 -40.13 -7.51 -7.38
CA GLU A 247 -41.48 -8.08 -7.29
C GLU A 247 -42.56 -7.07 -7.73
N ARG A 248 -42.34 -5.77 -7.50
CA ARG A 248 -43.26 -4.72 -7.96
C ARG A 248 -43.28 -4.59 -9.49
N VAL A 249 -42.14 -4.78 -10.14
CA VAL A 249 -42.00 -4.61 -11.60
C VAL A 249 -42.45 -5.88 -12.35
N LEU A 250 -42.07 -7.06 -11.83
CA LEU A 250 -42.49 -8.36 -12.35
C LEU A 250 -43.97 -8.65 -12.07
N GLY A 251 -44.46 -8.25 -10.89
CA GLY A 251 -45.82 -8.58 -10.43
C GLY A 251 -45.95 -9.98 -9.81
N HIS A 252 -44.84 -10.70 -9.65
CA HIS A 252 -44.75 -12.01 -9.01
C HIS A 252 -43.39 -12.17 -8.30
N PRO A 253 -43.19 -13.24 -7.50
CA PRO A 253 -41.92 -13.53 -6.86
C PRO A 253 -40.78 -13.65 -7.90
N ALA A 254 -39.63 -13.11 -7.57
CA ALA A 254 -38.46 -13.12 -8.45
C ALA A 254 -37.98 -14.55 -8.76
N PRO A 255 -37.65 -14.88 -10.03
CA PRO A 255 -37.18 -16.20 -10.42
C PRO A 255 -35.75 -16.48 -9.88
N PRO A 256 -35.33 -17.76 -9.77
CA PRO A 256 -33.97 -18.11 -9.38
C PRO A 256 -32.95 -17.54 -10.39
N GLY A 257 -31.84 -17.00 -9.89
CA GLY A 257 -30.81 -16.33 -10.69
C GLY A 257 -31.05 -14.84 -10.96
N SER A 258 -32.17 -14.28 -10.49
CA SER A 258 -32.40 -12.83 -10.44
C SER A 258 -31.58 -12.15 -9.34
N LEU A 259 -31.40 -10.83 -9.45
CA LEU A 259 -30.76 -10.03 -8.41
C LEU A 259 -31.47 -10.17 -7.05
N ALA A 260 -32.81 -10.17 -7.01
CA ALA A 260 -33.56 -10.36 -5.78
C ALA A 260 -33.41 -11.76 -5.18
N ALA A 261 -33.34 -12.81 -6.02
CA ALA A 261 -33.11 -14.17 -5.54
C ALA A 261 -31.72 -14.32 -4.92
N GLU A 262 -30.68 -13.79 -5.56
CA GLU A 262 -29.31 -13.82 -5.02
C GLU A 262 -29.19 -12.94 -3.76
N ALA A 263 -29.75 -11.72 -3.77
CA ALA A 263 -29.76 -10.86 -2.59
C ALA A 263 -30.47 -11.51 -1.39
N ARG A 264 -31.55 -12.28 -1.62
CA ARG A 264 -32.24 -13.04 -0.57
C ARG A 264 -31.35 -14.14 0.00
N LYS A 265 -30.65 -14.88 -0.86
CA LYS A 265 -29.73 -15.96 -0.47
C LYS A 265 -28.54 -15.41 0.31
N GLU A 266 -27.90 -14.36 -0.18
CA GLU A 266 -26.77 -13.70 0.50
C GLU A 266 -27.18 -13.11 1.85
N ALA A 267 -28.33 -12.42 1.93
CA ALA A 267 -28.81 -11.89 3.21
C ALA A 267 -29.24 -12.96 4.22
N ALA A 268 -29.43 -14.22 3.80
CA ALA A 268 -29.64 -15.34 4.71
C ALA A 268 -28.32 -15.81 5.33
N VAL A 269 -27.22 -15.75 4.57
CA VAL A 269 -25.86 -16.11 5.04
C VAL A 269 -25.25 -14.96 5.84
N HIS A 270 -25.41 -13.72 5.38
CA HIS A 270 -24.83 -12.50 5.94
C HIS A 270 -25.92 -11.46 6.27
N PRO A 271 -26.68 -11.64 7.38
CA PRO A 271 -27.82 -10.80 7.70
C PRO A 271 -27.47 -9.31 7.92
N ASP A 272 -26.26 -9.04 8.41
CA ASP A 272 -25.75 -7.69 8.66
C ASP A 272 -25.07 -7.06 7.41
N GLY A 273 -24.96 -7.83 6.32
CA GLY A 273 -24.20 -7.48 5.13
C GLY A 273 -22.72 -7.87 5.25
N GLY A 274 -22.00 -7.85 4.12
CA GLY A 274 -20.54 -8.03 4.12
C GLY A 274 -19.81 -6.96 4.95
N SER A 275 -18.53 -7.18 5.26
CA SER A 275 -17.70 -6.34 6.15
C SER A 275 -17.49 -4.87 5.70
N PHE A 276 -18.14 -4.43 4.62
CA PHE A 276 -18.06 -3.07 4.12
C PHE A 276 -19.25 -2.26 4.66
N PRO A 277 -19.00 -1.08 5.26
CA PRO A 277 -20.09 -0.23 5.75
C PRO A 277 -21.04 0.07 4.59
N VAL A 278 -22.32 -0.22 4.80
CA VAL A 278 -23.40 0.13 3.88
C VAL A 278 -23.33 1.63 3.65
N MET A 279 -22.83 2.05 2.49
CA MET A 279 -22.87 3.45 2.11
C MET A 279 -24.34 3.79 1.84
N ASP A 280 -24.98 4.54 2.75
CA ASP A 280 -26.37 4.98 2.60
C ASP A 280 -26.63 5.74 1.28
N GLY A 281 -25.57 6.22 0.61
CA GLY A 281 -25.62 6.85 -0.71
C GLY A 281 -25.92 5.90 -1.88
N ASP A 282 -25.82 4.58 -1.73
CA ASP A 282 -25.98 3.63 -2.83
C ASP A 282 -27.40 3.03 -2.95
N VAL A 283 -28.35 3.41 -2.08
CA VAL A 283 -29.72 2.87 -2.09
C VAL A 283 -30.41 3.12 -3.44
N TRP A 284 -30.25 4.30 -4.02
CA TRP A 284 -30.83 4.62 -5.33
C TRP A 284 -30.26 3.75 -6.46
N ARG A 285 -28.94 3.50 -6.46
CA ARG A 285 -28.28 2.66 -7.47
C ARG A 285 -28.76 1.21 -7.39
N LEU A 286 -28.92 0.72 -6.16
CA LEU A 286 -29.49 -0.58 -5.85
C LEU A 286 -30.91 -0.74 -6.40
N GLU A 287 -31.79 0.23 -6.13
CA GLU A 287 -33.16 0.20 -6.65
C GLU A 287 -33.20 0.33 -8.17
N ALA A 288 -32.29 1.10 -8.77
CA ALA A 288 -32.17 1.22 -10.23
C ALA A 288 -31.71 -0.09 -10.88
N ALA A 289 -30.70 -0.76 -10.31
CA ALA A 289 -30.22 -2.06 -10.79
C ALA A 289 -31.30 -3.14 -10.67
N ALA A 290 -32.01 -3.19 -9.54
CA ALA A 290 -33.13 -4.11 -9.34
C ALA A 290 -34.25 -3.89 -10.37
N ARG A 291 -34.57 -2.63 -10.68
CA ARG A 291 -35.55 -2.31 -11.72
C ARG A 291 -35.08 -2.75 -13.10
N GLY A 292 -33.82 -2.50 -13.45
CA GLY A 292 -33.24 -2.92 -14.73
C GLY A 292 -33.24 -4.44 -14.91
N ASP A 293 -32.90 -5.20 -13.87
CA ASP A 293 -32.95 -6.67 -13.92
C ASP A 293 -34.39 -7.18 -14.04
N ALA A 294 -35.33 -6.61 -13.30
CA ALA A 294 -36.75 -6.94 -13.40
C ALA A 294 -37.32 -6.71 -14.81
N GLU A 295 -36.99 -5.56 -15.42
CA GLU A 295 -37.43 -5.23 -16.78
C GLU A 295 -36.84 -6.21 -17.80
N ARG A 296 -35.56 -6.58 -17.65
CA ARG A 296 -34.90 -7.59 -18.50
C ARG A 296 -35.57 -8.95 -18.39
N LEU A 297 -35.89 -9.41 -17.18
CA LEU A 297 -36.58 -10.68 -16.95
C LEU A 297 -38.00 -10.66 -17.52
N LYS A 298 -38.74 -9.57 -17.32
CA LYS A 298 -40.08 -9.39 -17.89
C LYS A 298 -40.08 -9.46 -19.42
N MET A 299 -39.03 -8.98 -20.08
CA MET A 299 -38.87 -9.10 -21.53
C MET A 299 -38.56 -10.54 -21.98
N GLN A 300 -37.96 -11.38 -21.13
CA GLN A 300 -37.69 -12.78 -21.44
C GLN A 300 -38.91 -13.69 -21.25
N GLU A 301 -39.90 -13.25 -20.46
CA GLU A 301 -41.15 -13.99 -20.18
C GLU A 301 -42.26 -13.74 -21.23
N MET A 302 -42.11 -12.71 -22.07
CA MET A 302 -43.03 -12.40 -23.20
C MET A 302 -42.63 -13.14 -24.47
#